data_AF-A0A8T4HSC4-F1
#
_entry.id   AF-A0A8T4HSC4-F1
#
_cell.length_a   1.000
_cell.length_b   1.000
_cell.length_c   1.000
_cell.angle_alpha   90.00
_cell.angle_beta   90.00
_cell.angle_gamma   90.00
#
_symmetry.space_group_name_H-M   'P 1'
#
loop_
_entity.id
_entity.type
_entity.pdbx_description
1 polymer ?
#
loop_
_entity_poly.entity_id
_entity_poly.type
_entity_poly.pdbx_seq_one_letter_code
_entity_poly.pdbx_strand_id
1 'polypeptide(L)'
;MATTGADPQRIGRELDGAVVTVDPTLPSAVREEVEEITGRPMGAGTGPRVHVGPGLPRLAAGERLLWMHSTNAGVDALLRAHSPWPPEALLTRTVGRMGERIGQYVLAWELAELQEIPG
;
A
#
# COMPACT_ATOMS: atom_id res chain seq x y z
N MET A 1 -24.29 -15.56 -4.99
CA MET A 1 -23.14 -15.86 -4.12
C MET A 1 -22.67 -14.53 -3.54
N ALA A 2 -22.83 -14.32 -2.22
CA ALA A 2 -22.33 -13.11 -1.57
C ALA A 2 -20.81 -13.09 -1.74
N THR A 3 -20.29 -12.06 -2.40
CA THR A 3 -18.85 -11.79 -2.41
C THR A 3 -18.51 -11.36 -1.00
N THR A 4 -17.98 -12.27 -0.18
CA THR A 4 -17.39 -11.92 1.10
C THR A 4 -16.16 -11.07 0.78
N GLY A 5 -16.35 -9.75 0.76
CA GLY A 5 -15.23 -8.81 0.67
C GLY A 5 -14.35 -8.95 1.92
N ALA A 6 -13.24 -8.22 1.96
CA ALA A 6 -12.37 -8.12 3.11
C ALA A 6 -13.18 -7.91 4.42
N ASP A 7 -13.29 -8.95 5.26
CA ASP A 7 -13.94 -8.91 6.57
C ASP A 7 -12.96 -8.35 7.61
N PRO A 8 -13.20 -7.13 8.15
CA PRO A 8 -12.30 -6.50 9.11
C PRO A 8 -12.08 -7.32 10.38
N GLN A 9 -13.09 -8.07 10.84
CA GLN A 9 -12.96 -8.88 12.05
C GLN A 9 -12.07 -10.10 11.81
N ARG A 10 -12.23 -10.74 10.65
CA ARG A 10 -11.35 -11.83 10.21
C ARG A 10 -9.91 -11.34 10.05
N ILE A 11 -9.72 -10.21 9.38
CA ILE A 11 -8.39 -9.61 9.23
C ILE A 11 -7.77 -9.34 10.59
N GLY A 12 -8.51 -8.71 11.51
CA GLY A 12 -8.05 -8.44 12.87
C GLY A 12 -7.56 -9.70 13.60
N ARG A 13 -8.30 -10.81 13.52
CA ARG A 13 -7.90 -12.10 14.14
C ARG A 13 -6.65 -12.72 13.54
N GLU A 14 -6.41 -12.50 12.25
CA GLU A 14 -5.29 -13.12 11.53
C GLU A 14 -4.00 -12.29 11.55
N LEU A 15 -4.07 -11.00 11.93
CA LEU A 15 -2.93 -10.08 11.97
C LEU A 15 -1.81 -10.57 12.91
N ASP A 16 -2.16 -11.17 14.05
CA ASP A 16 -1.16 -11.63 15.03
C ASP A 16 -0.24 -12.71 14.48
N GLY A 17 -0.71 -13.55 13.56
CA GLY A 17 0.10 -14.56 12.89
C GLY A 17 0.65 -14.10 11.53
N ALA A 18 0.33 -12.89 11.08
CA ALA A 18 0.67 -12.43 9.75
C ALA A 18 2.17 -12.08 9.65
N VAL A 19 2.73 -12.34 8.47
CA VAL A 19 4.10 -11.95 8.15
C VAL A 19 4.06 -10.65 7.38
N VAL A 20 4.77 -9.65 7.92
CA VAL A 20 4.93 -8.36 7.27
C VAL A 20 6.08 -8.42 6.28
N THR A 21 5.85 -7.90 5.09
CA THR A 21 6.84 -7.78 4.01
C THR A 21 6.81 -6.35 3.48
N VAL A 22 7.98 -5.82 3.12
CA VAL A 22 8.10 -4.48 2.55
C VAL A 22 8.82 -4.59 1.21
N ASP A 23 8.35 -3.87 0.21
CA ASP A 23 8.95 -3.88 -1.13
C ASP A 23 10.42 -3.38 -1.07
N PRO A 24 11.38 -4.13 -1.66
CA PRO A 24 12.80 -3.79 -1.60
C PRO A 24 13.18 -2.54 -2.41
N THR A 25 12.28 -2.01 -3.24
CA THR A 25 12.48 -0.75 -3.97
C THR A 25 12.22 0.48 -3.09
N LEU A 26 11.56 0.31 -1.94
CA LEU A 26 11.33 1.40 -0.99
C LEU A 26 12.63 1.83 -0.29
N PRO A 27 12.76 3.10 0.14
CA PRO A 27 13.94 3.56 0.89
C PRO A 27 14.20 2.73 2.16
N SER A 28 15.47 2.56 2.54
CA SER A 28 15.84 1.76 3.73
C SER A 28 15.19 2.29 5.02
N ALA A 29 15.15 3.61 5.19
CA ALA A 29 14.49 4.25 6.32
C ALA A 29 13.02 3.83 6.46
N VAL A 30 12.28 3.67 5.35
CA VAL A 30 10.88 3.21 5.40
C VAL A 30 10.80 1.75 5.85
N ARG A 31 11.74 0.90 5.41
CA ARG A 31 11.78 -0.51 5.81
C ARG A 31 12.11 -0.67 7.29
N GLU A 32 13.10 0.08 7.77
CA GLU A 32 13.53 0.11 9.17
C GLU A 32 12.39 0.58 10.08
N GLU A 33 11.71 1.68 9.72
CA GLU A 33 10.56 2.19 10.46
C GLU A 33 9.38 1.20 10.50
N VAL A 34 9.09 0.50 9.40
CA VAL A 34 8.04 -0.53 9.41
C VAL A 34 8.41 -1.69 10.33
N GLU A 35 9.67 -2.12 10.33
CA GLU A 35 10.16 -3.15 11.25
C GLU A 35 10.05 -2.71 12.71
N GLU A 36 10.42 -1.46 13.02
CA GLU A 36 10.29 -0.87 14.35
C GLU A 36 8.82 -0.79 14.81
N ILE A 37 7.93 -0.23 13.99
CA ILE A 37 6.51 -0.06 14.30
C ILE A 37 5.82 -1.41 14.52
N THR A 38 6.17 -2.42 13.71
CA THR A 38 5.56 -3.75 13.81
C THR A 38 6.17 -4.62 14.90
N GLY A 39 7.39 -4.29 15.37
CA GLY A 39 8.11 -5.03 16.40
C GLY A 39 8.42 -6.48 16.02
N ARG A 40 8.51 -6.79 14.71
CA ARG A 40 8.65 -8.16 14.19
C ARG A 40 9.63 -8.19 13.02
N PRO A 41 10.45 -9.26 12.89
CA PRO A 41 11.35 -9.40 11.76
C PRO A 41 10.57 -9.51 10.45
N MET A 42 10.99 -8.76 9.44
CA MET A 42 10.36 -8.76 8.11
C MET A 42 10.57 -10.10 7.38
N GLY A 43 9.55 -10.54 6.64
CA GLY A 43 9.63 -11.62 5.65
C GLY A 43 9.68 -13.06 6.19
N ALA A 44 10.03 -13.27 7.46
CA ALA A 44 10.10 -14.61 8.06
C ALA A 44 8.74 -15.10 8.55
N GLY A 45 8.38 -16.35 8.23
CA GLY A 45 7.19 -17.04 8.77
C GLY A 45 6.28 -17.65 7.71
N THR A 46 5.28 -18.41 8.18
CA THR A 46 4.34 -19.19 7.37
C THR A 46 2.91 -18.65 7.37
N GLY A 47 2.67 -17.56 8.11
CA GLY A 47 1.36 -16.92 8.19
C GLY A 47 1.00 -16.15 6.92
N PRO A 48 -0.23 -15.59 6.87
CA PRO A 48 -0.66 -14.80 5.73
C PRO A 48 0.15 -13.50 5.61
N ARG A 49 0.23 -12.94 4.41
CA ARG A 49 1.09 -11.78 4.14
C ARG A 49 0.37 -10.46 4.35
N VAL A 50 1.02 -9.58 5.09
CA VAL A 50 0.78 -8.12 5.06
C VAL A 50 1.92 -7.54 4.23
N HIS A 51 1.61 -6.83 3.15
CA HIS A 51 2.61 -6.27 2.26
C HIS A 51 2.52 -4.75 2.18
N VAL A 52 3.66 -4.06 2.25
CA VAL A 52 3.78 -2.61 2.07
C VAL A 52 4.62 -2.34 0.83
N GLY A 53 4.05 -1.69 -0.19
CA GLY A 53 4.77 -1.49 -1.45
C GLY A 53 3.97 -0.80 -2.54
N PRO A 54 4.60 -0.45 -3.68
CA PRO A 54 3.89 0.06 -4.85
C PRO A 54 3.20 -1.06 -5.66
N GLY A 55 3.66 -2.31 -5.53
CA GLY A 55 3.18 -3.50 -6.26
C GLY A 55 2.75 -4.63 -5.33
N LEU A 56 2.14 -5.69 -5.88
CA LEU A 56 1.84 -6.90 -5.10
C LEU A 56 3.13 -7.71 -4.84
N PRO A 57 3.23 -8.39 -3.67
CA PRO A 57 4.35 -9.25 -3.40
C PRO A 57 4.28 -10.49 -4.29
N ARG A 58 5.44 -11.08 -4.57
CA ARG A 58 5.50 -12.43 -5.13
C ARG A 58 5.18 -13.43 -4.02
N LEU A 59 3.98 -14.00 -4.05
CA LEU A 59 3.56 -15.04 -3.11
C LEU A 59 4.03 -16.41 -3.59
N ALA A 60 4.55 -17.23 -2.67
CA ALA A 60 4.83 -18.63 -2.94
C ALA A 60 3.55 -19.48 -2.94
N ALA A 61 3.63 -20.71 -3.46
CA ALA A 61 2.50 -21.63 -3.43
C ALA A 61 2.03 -21.89 -1.99
N GLY A 62 0.73 -21.73 -1.75
CA GLY A 62 0.12 -21.87 -0.41
C GLY A 62 0.17 -20.61 0.45
N GLU A 63 0.89 -19.57 0.03
CA GLU A 63 0.81 -18.26 0.69
C GLU A 63 -0.42 -17.49 0.21
N ARG A 64 -0.97 -16.68 1.10
CA ARG A 64 -2.07 -15.77 0.76
C ARG A 64 -1.81 -14.37 1.26
N LEU A 65 -2.30 -13.41 0.50
CA LEU A 65 -2.36 -12.02 0.91
C LEU A 65 -3.52 -11.81 1.89
N LEU A 66 -3.23 -11.23 3.05
CA LEU A 66 -4.24 -10.71 3.98
C LEU A 66 -4.50 -9.23 3.73
N TRP A 67 -3.42 -8.47 3.55
CA TRP A 67 -3.48 -7.02 3.45
C TRP A 67 -2.36 -6.49 2.54
N MET A 68 -2.73 -5.63 1.61
CA MET A 68 -1.83 -4.78 0.84
C MET A 68 -1.97 -3.32 1.28
N HIS A 69 -0.87 -2.70 1.68
CA HIS A 69 -0.76 -1.26 1.85
C HIS A 69 0.03 -0.67 0.67
N SER A 70 -0.67 0.04 -0.21
CA SER A 70 -0.04 0.74 -1.33
C SER A 70 0.62 2.03 -0.86
N THR A 71 1.91 2.18 -1.14
CA THR A 71 2.62 3.46 -0.89
C THR A 71 2.21 4.56 -1.87
N ASN A 72 1.48 4.21 -2.94
CA ASN A 72 0.95 5.15 -3.92
C ASN A 72 -0.44 5.64 -3.51
N ALA A 73 -0.72 6.91 -3.78
CA ALA A 73 -2.08 7.45 -3.62
C ALA A 73 -3.05 6.87 -4.68
N GLY A 74 -2.59 6.68 -5.92
CA GLY A 74 -3.34 5.99 -6.96
C GLY A 74 -3.09 4.48 -6.91
N VAL A 75 -4.16 3.68 -6.94
CA VAL A 75 -4.09 2.20 -6.93
C VAL A 75 -4.60 1.57 -8.23
N ASP A 76 -4.95 2.37 -9.23
CA ASP A 76 -5.56 1.90 -10.47
C ASP A 76 -4.63 0.98 -11.27
N ALA A 77 -3.33 1.30 -11.33
CA ALA A 77 -2.35 0.45 -11.99
C ALA A 77 -2.18 -0.89 -11.26
N LEU A 78 -2.18 -0.85 -9.91
CA LEU A 78 -2.09 -2.05 -9.07
C LEU A 78 -3.29 -2.97 -9.30
N LEU A 79 -4.51 -2.40 -9.29
CA LEU A 79 -5.76 -3.13 -9.52
C LEU A 79 -5.86 -3.67 -10.96
N ARG A 80 -5.44 -2.89 -11.96
CA ARG A 80 -5.42 -3.36 -13.37
C ARG A 80 -4.45 -4.50 -13.58
N ALA A 81 -3.27 -4.42 -12.96
CA ALA A 81 -2.28 -5.50 -13.03
C ALA A 81 -2.77 -6.79 -12.35
N HIS A 82 -3.77 -6.69 -11.46
CA HIS A 82 -4.25 -7.81 -10.64
C HIS A 82 -5.78 -7.86 -10.64
N SER A 83 -6.34 -8.18 -11.81
CA SER A 83 -7.77 -8.41 -12.01
C SER A 83 -8.03 -9.90 -12.28
N PRO A 84 -8.88 -10.59 -11.48
CA PRO A 84 -9.61 -10.06 -10.34
C PRO A 84 -8.73 -9.86 -9.10
N TRP A 85 -9.03 -8.81 -8.32
CA TRP A 85 -8.39 -8.60 -7.02
C TRP A 85 -8.80 -9.72 -6.05
N PRO A 86 -7.90 -10.20 -5.16
CA PRO A 86 -8.26 -11.21 -4.17
C PRO A 86 -9.38 -10.68 -3.26
N PRO A 87 -10.58 -11.28 -3.27
CA PRO A 87 -11.78 -10.69 -2.64
C PRO A 87 -11.64 -10.52 -1.13
N GLU A 88 -10.86 -11.41 -0.52
CA GLU A 88 -10.60 -11.48 0.92
C GLU A 88 -9.42 -10.61 1.38
N ALA A 89 -8.68 -9.98 0.46
CA ALA A 89 -7.52 -9.17 0.78
C ALA A 89 -7.89 -7.70 0.94
N LEU A 90 -7.53 -7.12 2.09
CA LEU A 90 -7.68 -5.69 2.33
C LEU A 90 -6.68 -4.92 1.45
N LEU A 91 -7.16 -3.87 0.79
CA LEU A 91 -6.31 -2.88 0.13
C LEU A 91 -6.45 -1.55 0.85
N THR A 92 -5.33 -1.00 1.33
CA THR A 92 -5.24 0.38 1.82
C THR A 92 -4.20 1.14 1.01
N ARG A 93 -4.21 2.46 1.12
CA ARG A 93 -3.28 3.34 0.41
C ARG A 93 -2.86 4.51 1.27
N THR A 94 -1.71 5.10 0.98
CA THR A 94 -1.29 6.36 1.61
C THR A 94 -2.16 7.51 1.13
N VAL A 95 -2.91 8.12 2.06
CA VAL A 95 -3.62 9.39 1.87
C VAL A 95 -3.05 10.41 2.85
N GLY A 96 -1.99 11.11 2.43
CA GLY A 96 -1.33 12.13 3.25
C GLY A 96 -1.65 13.55 2.78
N ARG A 97 -0.72 14.49 3.03
CA ARG A 97 -0.78 15.88 2.54
C ARG A 97 -0.59 16.02 1.02
N MET A 98 -0.71 14.93 0.26
CA MET A 98 -0.52 14.95 -1.19
C MET A 98 -1.59 15.80 -1.89
N GLY A 99 -2.85 15.76 -1.43
CA GLY A 99 -3.89 16.63 -1.97
C GLY A 99 -3.59 18.11 -1.77
N GLU A 100 -3.09 18.48 -0.59
CA GLU A 100 -2.64 19.84 -0.29
C GLU A 100 -1.46 20.25 -1.18
N ARG A 101 -0.44 19.40 -1.32
CA ARG A 101 0.73 19.64 -2.17
C ARG A 101 0.35 19.77 -3.65
N ILE A 102 -0.55 18.94 -4.15
CA ILE A 102 -1.09 19.05 -5.51
C ILE A 102 -1.85 20.36 -5.67
N GLY A 103 -2.68 20.74 -4.69
CA GLY A 103 -3.39 22.01 -4.71
C GLY A 103 -2.44 23.21 -4.78
N GLN A 104 -1.37 23.21 -3.97
CA GLN A 104 -0.31 24.22 -4.02
C GLN A 104 0.41 24.24 -5.37
N TYR A 105 0.74 23.06 -5.92
CA TYR A 105 1.40 22.94 -7.22
C TYR A 105 0.54 23.50 -8.36
N VAL A 106 -0.73 23.12 -8.42
CA VAL A 106 -1.67 23.60 -9.45
C VAL A 106 -1.87 25.11 -9.31
N LEU A 107 -2.10 25.61 -8.09
CA LEU A 107 -2.23 27.05 -7.86
C LEU A 107 -0.97 27.82 -8.28
N ALA A 108 0.22 27.29 -7.99
CA ALA A 108 1.48 27.91 -8.40
C ALA A 108 1.60 27.99 -9.92
N TRP A 109 1.18 26.95 -10.65
CA TRP A 109 1.14 26.97 -12.12
C TRP A 109 0.15 28.00 -12.66
N GLU A 110 -1.07 28.04 -12.14
CA GLU A 110 -2.06 29.05 -12.56
C GLU A 110 -1.56 30.48 -12.32
N LEU A 111 -0.93 30.73 -11.17
CA LEU A 111 -0.34 32.03 -10.87
C LEU A 111 0.85 32.35 -11.79
N ALA A 112 1.69 31.37 -12.10
CA ALA A 112 2.82 31.55 -13.00
C ALA A 112 2.35 31.97 -14.40
N GLU A 113 1.32 31.31 -14.93
CA GLU A 113 0.70 31.67 -16.22
C GLU A 113 0.07 33.06 -16.16
N LEU A 114 -0.73 33.36 -15.13
CA LEU A 114 -1.41 34.66 -14.99
C LEU A 114 -0.46 35.84 -14.76
N GLN A 115 0.74 35.57 -14.23
CA GLN A 115 1.76 36.58 -13.95
C GLN A 115 2.91 36.55 -14.97
N GLU A 116 2.78 35.76 -16.05
CA GLU A 116 3.76 35.63 -17.12
C GLU A 116 5.18 35.28 -16.60
N ILE A 117 5.25 34.44 -15.57
CA ILE A 117 6.52 34.00 -14.99
C ILE A 117 7.23 33.07 -15.99
N PRO A 118 8.50 33.35 -16.37
CA PRO A 118 9.25 32.50 -17.29
C PRO A 118 9.44 31.07 -16.74
N GLY A 119 9.28 30.08 -17.62
CA GLY A 119 9.52 28.65 -17.33
C GLY A 119 10.98 28.23 -17.38
#